data_AF-K5DBL2-F1
#
_entry.id   AF-K5DBL2-F1
#
_cell.length_a   1.000
_cell.length_b   1.000
_cell.length_c   1.000
_cell.angle_alpha   90.00
_cell.angle_beta   90.00
_cell.angle_gamma   90.00
#
_symmetry.space_group_name_H-M   'P 1'
#
loop_
_entity.id
_entity.type
_entity.pdbx_description
1 polymer ?
#
loop_
_entity_poly.entity_id
_entity_poly.type
_entity_poly.pdbx_seq_one_letter_code
_entity_poly.pdbx_strand_id
1 'polypeptide(L)'
;MMDLIASSVEVAADVPLWSVPSLIALFALTLMEIVLGIDNIVFIAILTGKLPAEKRSFARRFGLFVAMGMRILLLMMIGWLMSLQSPIIELSSLAPIESLREHLAADVEVNEISGRDLILLFGGLFLMFTAVREIHHKIEGEHDDDPQMDMDLPEADAAVKSRKPVTVGSVLFQIAVMDVIFSLDSVITAVGMASHLPIMITAVVISVGVMITFANQISDFVQEHPTVKMLALSFLILISVVLLSEAVGTPINKGYVYFAMAFSLIVEFLNLRMTKKAKLQHAH
;
A
#
# COMPACT_ATOMS: atom_id res chain seq x y z
N MET A 1 17.60 -2.15 -13.14
CA MET A 1 16.52 -3.17 -13.18
C MET A 1 15.24 -2.55 -13.74
N MET A 2 14.77 -1.42 -13.20
CA MET A 2 13.65 -0.67 -13.78
C MET A 2 13.92 -0.22 -15.23
N ASP A 3 15.13 0.18 -15.62
CA ASP A 3 15.44 0.54 -17.04
C ASP A 3 15.41 -0.65 -18.02
N LEU A 4 15.75 -1.86 -17.53
CA LEU A 4 15.68 -3.08 -18.33
C LEU A 4 14.21 -3.55 -18.51
N ILE A 5 13.37 -3.25 -17.52
CA ILE A 5 11.93 -3.48 -17.55
C ILE A 5 11.25 -2.41 -18.44
N ALA A 6 11.60 -1.13 -18.30
CA ALA A 6 11.09 -0.05 -19.13
C ALA A 6 11.38 -0.29 -20.63
N SER A 7 12.61 -0.66 -20.98
CA SER A 7 12.97 -0.96 -22.38
C SER A 7 12.32 -2.22 -22.95
N SER A 8 11.92 -3.18 -22.12
CA SER A 8 11.17 -4.36 -22.59
C SER A 8 9.66 -4.11 -22.70
N VAL A 9 9.13 -3.10 -22.02
CA VAL A 9 7.70 -2.73 -22.06
C VAL A 9 7.40 -1.66 -23.12
N GLU A 10 8.31 -0.71 -23.40
CA GLU A 10 8.18 0.24 -24.52
C GLU A 10 8.03 -0.46 -25.89
N VAL A 11 8.68 -1.61 -26.06
CA VAL A 11 8.62 -2.42 -27.29
C VAL A 11 7.22 -2.97 -27.56
N ALA A 12 6.31 -2.97 -26.58
CA ALA A 12 5.01 -3.61 -26.74
C ALA A 12 3.96 -2.78 -27.49
N ALA A 13 4.07 -1.45 -27.59
CA ALA A 13 2.95 -0.56 -27.97
C ALA A 13 2.24 -0.85 -29.30
N ASP A 14 2.93 -1.46 -30.27
CA ASP A 14 2.40 -1.82 -31.60
C ASP A 14 2.39 -3.34 -31.87
N VAL A 15 2.58 -4.16 -30.82
CA VAL A 15 2.86 -5.59 -30.98
C VAL A 15 1.65 -6.43 -30.52
N PRO A 16 1.28 -7.53 -31.23
CA PRO A 16 0.17 -8.39 -30.84
C PRO A 16 0.28 -8.88 -29.37
N LEU A 17 -0.87 -8.98 -28.69
CA LEU A 17 -0.98 -9.42 -27.27
C LEU A 17 -0.22 -10.72 -26.95
N TRP A 18 -0.06 -11.60 -27.92
CA TRP A 18 0.59 -12.90 -27.79
C TRP A 18 2.05 -12.91 -28.28
N SER A 19 2.67 -11.74 -28.39
CA SER A 19 4.06 -11.61 -28.80
C SER A 19 5.04 -11.86 -27.64
N VAL A 20 6.29 -12.16 -27.97
CA VAL A 20 7.36 -12.34 -26.98
C VAL A 20 7.55 -11.08 -26.11
N PRO A 21 7.57 -9.84 -26.65
CA PRO A 21 7.62 -8.63 -25.83
C PRO A 21 6.43 -8.49 -24.87
N SER A 22 5.20 -8.75 -25.32
CA SER A 22 4.00 -8.68 -24.47
C SER A 22 4.04 -9.68 -23.32
N LEU A 23 4.60 -10.88 -23.53
CA LEU A 23 4.79 -11.88 -22.47
C LEU A 23 5.87 -11.45 -21.45
N ILE A 24 6.95 -10.83 -21.91
CA ILE A 24 7.99 -10.27 -21.03
C ILE A 24 7.40 -9.13 -20.18
N ALA A 25 6.64 -8.23 -20.80
CA ALA A 25 5.94 -7.16 -20.11
C ALA A 25 4.93 -7.70 -19.10
N LEU A 26 4.11 -8.70 -19.47
CA LEU A 26 3.18 -9.37 -18.57
C LEU A 26 3.90 -9.96 -17.36
N PHE A 27 5.02 -10.67 -17.59
CA PHE A 27 5.81 -11.26 -16.53
C PHE A 27 6.40 -10.20 -15.59
N ALA A 28 7.00 -9.15 -16.14
CA ALA A 28 7.58 -8.06 -15.37
C ALA A 28 6.51 -7.31 -14.55
N LEU A 29 5.36 -7.00 -15.16
CA LEU A 29 4.23 -6.36 -14.48
C LEU A 29 3.68 -7.26 -13.37
N THR A 30 3.51 -8.56 -13.65
CA THR A 30 3.04 -9.51 -12.63
C THR A 30 4.01 -9.57 -11.45
N LEU A 31 5.31 -9.61 -11.71
CA LEU A 31 6.34 -9.61 -10.67
C LEU A 31 6.30 -8.33 -9.84
N MET A 32 6.22 -7.16 -10.50
CA MET A 32 6.12 -5.87 -9.81
C MET A 32 4.85 -5.79 -8.97
N GLU A 33 3.72 -6.24 -9.49
CA GLU A 33 2.45 -6.31 -8.77
C GLU A 33 2.50 -7.24 -7.57
N ILE A 34 3.23 -8.35 -7.65
CA ILE A 34 3.43 -9.24 -6.50
C ILE A 34 4.33 -8.57 -5.46
N VAL A 35 5.46 -8.00 -5.87
CA VAL A 35 6.42 -7.35 -4.95
C VAL A 35 5.75 -6.18 -4.22
N LEU A 36 5.03 -5.33 -4.95
CA LEU A 36 4.24 -4.23 -4.39
C LEU A 36 3.01 -4.71 -3.60
N GLY A 37 2.42 -5.84 -4.01
CA GLY A 37 1.23 -6.42 -3.39
C GLY A 37 1.49 -7.13 -2.05
N ILE A 38 2.76 -7.41 -1.70
CA ILE A 38 3.12 -8.00 -0.40
C ILE A 38 2.66 -7.10 0.75
N ASP A 39 2.81 -5.78 0.62
CA ASP A 39 2.38 -4.86 1.68
C ASP A 39 0.85 -4.83 1.81
N ASN A 40 0.13 -4.93 0.70
CA ASN A 40 -1.35 -5.00 0.67
C ASN A 40 -1.87 -6.27 1.36
N ILE A 41 -1.28 -7.45 1.07
CA ILE A 41 -1.72 -8.70 1.70
C ILE A 41 -1.40 -8.73 3.20
N VAL A 42 -0.25 -8.19 3.59
CA VAL A 42 0.15 -8.11 4.99
C VAL A 42 -0.75 -7.15 5.76
N PHE A 43 -1.13 -6.01 5.17
CA PHE A 43 -2.11 -5.10 5.76
C PHE A 43 -3.48 -5.78 5.95
N ILE A 44 -3.96 -6.49 4.93
CA ILE A 44 -5.20 -7.30 5.02
C ILE A 44 -5.09 -8.33 6.16
N ALA A 45 -3.94 -8.99 6.31
CA ALA A 45 -3.70 -9.95 7.40
C ALA A 45 -3.74 -9.30 8.79
N ILE A 46 -3.21 -8.07 8.94
CA ILE A 46 -3.24 -7.31 10.18
C ILE A 46 -4.67 -6.93 10.55
N LEU A 47 -5.43 -6.34 9.61
CA LEU A 47 -6.81 -5.90 9.88
C LEU A 47 -7.75 -7.06 10.15
N THR A 48 -7.68 -8.12 9.34
CA THR A 48 -8.54 -9.30 9.51
C THR A 48 -8.19 -10.08 10.78
N GLY A 49 -6.97 -9.93 11.31
CA GLY A 49 -6.58 -10.46 12.62
C GLY A 49 -7.47 -9.95 13.78
N LYS A 50 -8.10 -8.79 13.63
CA LYS A 50 -9.01 -8.19 14.63
C LYS A 50 -10.39 -8.85 14.66
N LEU A 51 -10.73 -9.65 13.63
CA LEU A 51 -12.01 -10.37 13.56
C LEU A 51 -11.96 -11.67 14.37
N PRO A 52 -13.12 -12.24 14.75
CA PRO A 52 -13.20 -13.61 15.27
C PRO A 52 -12.58 -14.61 14.29
N ALA A 53 -11.88 -15.64 14.81
CA ALA A 53 -11.11 -16.60 14.03
C ALA A 53 -11.89 -17.19 12.84
N GLU A 54 -13.16 -17.48 13.05
CA GLU A 54 -14.10 -18.04 12.06
C GLU A 54 -14.30 -17.13 10.83
N LYS A 55 -14.21 -15.80 11.01
CA LYS A 55 -14.48 -14.80 9.96
C LYS A 55 -13.22 -14.34 9.22
N ARG A 56 -12.02 -14.60 9.76
CA ARG A 56 -10.75 -14.06 9.23
C ARG A 56 -10.47 -14.54 7.80
N SER A 57 -10.53 -15.86 7.57
CA SER A 57 -10.25 -16.46 6.25
C SER A 57 -11.18 -15.93 5.16
N PHE A 58 -12.49 -15.83 5.47
CA PHE A 58 -13.47 -15.23 4.57
C PHE A 58 -13.15 -13.76 4.30
N ALA A 59 -12.94 -12.95 5.33
CA ALA A 59 -12.67 -11.52 5.20
C ALA A 59 -11.38 -11.25 4.39
N ARG A 60 -10.33 -12.07 4.54
CA ARG A 60 -9.10 -11.96 3.75
C ARG A 60 -9.33 -12.22 2.27
N ARG A 61 -9.94 -13.37 1.94
CA ARG A 61 -10.16 -13.77 0.55
C ARG A 61 -11.12 -12.81 -0.16
N PHE A 62 -12.21 -12.45 0.53
CA PHE A 62 -13.17 -11.50 -0.02
C PHE A 62 -12.57 -10.10 -0.14
N GLY A 63 -11.81 -9.64 0.85
CA GLY A 63 -11.06 -8.38 0.79
C GLY A 63 -10.09 -8.31 -0.38
N LEU A 64 -9.32 -9.38 -0.64
CA LEU A 64 -8.45 -9.49 -1.82
C LEU A 64 -9.23 -9.43 -3.14
N PHE A 65 -10.40 -10.06 -3.18
CA PHE A 65 -11.26 -10.03 -4.37
C PHE A 65 -11.82 -8.63 -4.64
N VAL A 66 -12.25 -7.94 -3.58
CA VAL A 66 -12.72 -6.54 -3.64
C VAL A 66 -11.59 -5.61 -4.08
N ALA A 67 -10.39 -5.76 -3.51
CA ALA A 67 -9.19 -5.01 -3.89
C ALA A 67 -8.85 -5.21 -5.38
N MET A 68 -8.85 -6.46 -5.87
CA MET A 68 -8.67 -6.74 -7.30
C MET A 68 -9.72 -6.04 -8.16
N GLY A 69 -10.99 -6.09 -7.75
CA GLY A 69 -12.08 -5.40 -8.44
C GLY A 69 -11.83 -3.90 -8.53
N MET A 70 -11.42 -3.26 -7.42
CA MET A 70 -11.09 -1.83 -7.42
C MET A 70 -9.89 -1.50 -8.29
N ARG A 71 -8.82 -2.30 -8.26
CA ARG A 71 -7.67 -2.12 -9.15
C ARG A 71 -8.05 -2.20 -10.63
N ILE A 72 -8.85 -3.19 -11.01
CA ILE A 72 -9.34 -3.31 -12.40
C ILE A 72 -10.22 -2.11 -12.76
N LEU A 73 -11.07 -1.64 -11.84
CA LEU A 73 -11.89 -0.45 -12.05
C LEU A 73 -11.02 0.81 -12.27
N LEU A 74 -9.99 1.01 -11.44
CA LEU A 74 -9.05 2.12 -11.60
C LEU A 74 -8.30 2.05 -12.93
N LEU A 75 -7.88 0.85 -13.35
CA LEU A 75 -7.27 0.63 -14.67
C LEU A 75 -8.23 0.94 -15.83
N MET A 76 -9.51 0.61 -15.71
CA MET A 76 -10.50 0.99 -16.73
C MET A 76 -10.75 2.50 -16.76
N MET A 77 -10.61 3.19 -15.62
CA MET A 77 -10.75 4.63 -15.48
C MET A 77 -9.42 5.40 -15.59
N ILE A 78 -8.37 4.76 -16.11
CA ILE A 78 -7.03 5.30 -16.29
C ILE A 78 -6.98 6.70 -16.93
N GLY A 79 -7.79 6.97 -17.96
CA GLY A 79 -7.82 8.29 -18.59
C GLY A 79 -8.34 9.38 -17.65
N TRP A 80 -9.33 9.06 -16.82
CA TRP A 80 -9.77 9.95 -15.74
C TRP A 80 -8.71 10.05 -14.65
N LEU A 81 -8.03 8.96 -14.32
CA LEU A 81 -6.95 8.95 -13.35
C LEU A 81 -5.79 9.85 -13.76
N MET A 82 -5.43 9.87 -15.04
CA MET A 82 -4.41 10.78 -15.57
C MET A 82 -4.81 12.24 -15.48
N SER A 83 -6.11 12.56 -15.54
CA SER A 83 -6.56 13.93 -15.29
C SER A 83 -6.32 14.38 -13.84
N LEU A 84 -6.23 13.46 -12.87
CA LEU A 84 -5.89 13.81 -11.48
C LEU A 84 -4.44 14.25 -11.32
N GLN A 85 -3.56 13.95 -12.28
CA GLN A 85 -2.19 14.45 -12.30
C GLN A 85 -2.09 15.88 -12.81
N SER A 86 -3.15 16.41 -13.45
CA SER A 86 -3.12 17.79 -13.90
C SER A 86 -3.18 18.75 -12.71
N PRO A 87 -2.43 19.87 -12.75
CA PRO A 87 -2.43 20.86 -11.68
C PRO A 87 -3.83 21.46 -11.54
N ILE A 88 -4.36 21.41 -10.31
CA ILE A 88 -5.64 22.02 -9.94
C ILE A 88 -5.39 23.40 -9.31
N ILE A 89 -4.30 23.52 -8.54
CA ILE A 89 -3.95 24.72 -7.79
C ILE A 89 -2.46 25.00 -7.95
N GLU A 90 -2.11 26.25 -8.25
CA GLU A 90 -0.73 26.73 -8.18
C GLU A 90 -0.50 27.41 -6.82
N LEU A 91 0.47 26.92 -6.05
CA LEU A 91 0.75 27.35 -4.68
C LEU A 91 1.26 28.80 -4.63
N SER A 92 1.98 29.25 -5.66
CA SER A 92 2.43 30.63 -5.87
C SER A 92 1.26 31.61 -6.11
N SER A 93 0.10 31.13 -6.56
CA SER A 93 -1.10 31.96 -6.72
C SER A 93 -1.78 32.27 -5.38
N LEU A 94 -1.60 31.40 -4.38
CA LEU A 94 -2.19 31.50 -3.04
C LEU A 94 -1.25 32.10 -2.00
N ALA A 95 0.06 32.13 -2.24
CA ALA A 95 1.05 32.64 -1.30
C ALA A 95 0.94 34.18 -1.18
N PRO A 96 0.63 34.73 0.01
CA PRO A 96 0.44 36.18 0.21
C PRO A 96 1.76 36.96 0.33
N ILE A 97 2.91 36.27 0.38
CA ILE A 97 4.23 36.86 0.62
C ILE A 97 5.07 36.71 -0.66
N GLU A 98 5.53 37.83 -1.23
CA GLU A 98 6.25 37.87 -2.50
C GLU A 98 7.52 36.99 -2.52
N SER A 99 8.27 36.95 -1.42
CA SER A 99 9.47 36.11 -1.31
C SER A 99 9.18 34.60 -1.30
N LEU A 100 8.00 34.20 -0.81
CA LEU A 100 7.55 32.80 -0.90
C LEU A 100 7.04 32.48 -2.30
N ARG A 101 6.39 33.44 -2.99
CA ARG A 101 5.93 33.24 -4.38
C ARG A 101 7.08 32.98 -5.33
N GLU A 102 8.17 33.73 -5.21
CA GLU A 102 9.36 33.58 -6.06
C GLU A 102 10.10 32.25 -5.79
N HIS A 103 10.16 31.80 -4.52
CA HIS A 103 10.71 30.49 -4.16
C HIS A 103 9.84 29.33 -4.66
N LEU A 104 8.53 29.41 -4.50
CA LEU A 104 7.59 28.41 -5.00
C LEU A 104 7.58 28.38 -6.53
N ALA A 105 7.66 29.52 -7.21
CA ALA A 105 7.72 29.58 -8.67
C ALA A 105 9.03 29.03 -9.26
N ALA A 106 10.10 28.95 -8.47
CA ALA A 106 11.36 28.36 -8.90
C ALA A 106 11.30 26.82 -8.98
N ASP A 107 10.48 26.18 -8.15
CA ASP A 107 10.30 24.73 -8.10
C ASP A 107 8.90 24.34 -8.62
N VAL A 108 8.79 24.15 -9.94
CA VAL A 108 7.52 23.84 -10.63
C VAL A 108 6.80 22.62 -10.01
N GLU A 109 7.54 21.58 -9.63
CA GLU A 109 6.98 20.36 -9.01
C GLU A 109 6.38 20.60 -7.62
N VAL A 110 6.84 21.62 -6.88
CA VAL A 110 6.29 21.99 -5.56
C VAL A 110 5.16 23.01 -5.70
N ASN A 111 5.18 23.78 -6.78
CA ASN A 111 4.19 24.82 -7.06
C ASN A 111 2.84 24.24 -7.51
N GLU A 112 2.85 23.12 -8.22
CA GLU A 112 1.65 22.53 -8.83
C GLU A 112 1.04 21.46 -7.91
N ILE A 113 -0.14 21.72 -7.35
CA ILE A 113 -0.91 20.71 -6.60
C ILE A 113 -1.93 20.06 -7.52
N SER A 114 -1.81 18.75 -7.70
CA SER A 114 -2.75 17.93 -8.44
C SER A 114 -3.73 17.18 -7.51
N GLY A 115 -4.79 16.62 -8.10
CA GLY A 115 -5.74 15.78 -7.36
C GLY A 115 -5.10 14.49 -6.83
N ARG A 116 -4.10 13.96 -7.56
CA ARG A 116 -3.26 12.85 -7.12
C ARG A 116 -2.52 13.20 -5.84
N ASP A 117 -1.89 14.38 -5.79
CA ASP A 117 -1.05 14.77 -4.65
C ASP A 117 -1.87 14.90 -3.37
N LEU A 118 -3.10 15.40 -3.47
CA LEU A 118 -4.03 15.41 -2.34
C LEU A 118 -4.34 13.99 -1.85
N ILE A 119 -4.61 13.05 -2.75
CA ILE A 119 -4.90 11.66 -2.36
C ILE A 119 -3.65 11.01 -1.74
N LEU A 120 -2.46 11.22 -2.29
CA LEU A 120 -1.21 10.72 -1.74
C LEU A 120 -0.89 11.35 -0.38
N LEU A 121 -1.15 12.64 -0.19
CA LEU A 121 -0.95 13.34 1.07
C LEU A 121 -1.88 12.78 2.16
N PHE A 122 -3.19 12.73 1.90
CA PHE A 122 -4.16 12.19 2.85
C PHE A 122 -3.91 10.70 3.11
N GLY A 123 -3.60 9.94 2.06
CA GLY A 123 -3.27 8.53 2.18
C GLY A 123 -2.02 8.28 3.02
N GLY A 124 -0.94 9.03 2.75
CA GLY A 124 0.31 8.99 3.52
C GLY A 124 0.09 9.32 5.00
N LEU A 125 -0.62 10.42 5.31
CA LEU A 125 -0.93 10.77 6.68
C LEU A 125 -1.79 9.70 7.38
N PHE A 126 -2.79 9.17 6.68
CA PHE A 126 -3.67 8.11 7.19
C PHE A 126 -2.90 6.82 7.52
N LEU A 127 -2.00 6.40 6.62
CA LEU A 127 -1.12 5.25 6.81
C LEU A 127 -0.20 5.44 8.00
N MET A 128 0.46 6.60 8.07
CA MET A 128 1.37 6.94 9.15
C MET A 128 0.66 6.89 10.50
N PHE A 129 -0.49 7.55 10.61
CA PHE A 129 -1.31 7.55 11.82
C PHE A 129 -1.73 6.12 12.21
N THR A 130 -2.22 5.34 11.25
CA THR A 130 -2.68 3.96 11.49
C THR A 130 -1.54 3.06 11.97
N ALA A 131 -0.38 3.13 11.32
CA ALA A 131 0.78 2.32 11.66
C ALA A 131 1.37 2.71 13.02
N VAL A 132 1.55 4.01 13.30
CA VAL A 132 2.04 4.50 14.60
C VAL A 132 1.12 4.07 15.74
N ARG A 133 -0.21 4.22 15.56
CA ARG A 133 -1.17 3.80 16.58
C ARG A 133 -1.13 2.29 16.83
N GLU A 134 -1.04 1.48 15.78
CA GLU A 134 -0.94 0.02 15.91
C GLU A 134 0.38 -0.40 16.58
N ILE A 135 1.50 0.29 16.32
CA ILE A 135 2.77 0.08 17.00
C ILE A 135 2.65 0.43 18.49
N HIS A 136 2.07 1.58 18.81
CA HIS A 136 1.91 2.05 20.19
C HIS A 136 1.10 1.05 21.02
N HIS A 137 -0.06 0.61 20.51
CA HIS A 137 -0.89 -0.42 21.16
C HIS A 137 -0.15 -1.74 21.37
N LYS A 138 0.82 -2.08 20.50
CA LYS A 138 1.58 -3.33 20.64
C LYS A 138 2.70 -3.22 21.67
N ILE A 139 3.26 -2.03 21.86
CA ILE A 139 4.37 -1.76 22.79
C ILE A 139 3.85 -1.57 24.22
N GLU A 140 2.70 -0.93 24.41
CA GLU A 140 2.15 -0.64 25.75
C GLU A 140 1.58 -1.87 26.46
N GLY A 141 1.49 -3.02 25.77
CA GLY A 141 0.85 -4.22 26.29
C GLY A 141 -0.67 -4.05 26.36
N GLU A 142 -1.41 -5.16 26.39
CA GLU A 142 -2.89 -5.14 26.47
C GLU A 142 -3.37 -4.67 27.85
N HIS A 143 -3.14 -3.41 28.20
CA HIS A 143 -3.86 -2.70 29.26
C HIS A 143 -4.62 -1.55 28.60
N ASP A 144 -5.93 -1.74 28.53
CA ASP A 144 -6.98 -0.73 28.35
C ASP A 144 -6.62 0.53 27.56
N ASP A 145 -6.89 0.53 26.26
CA ASP A 145 -7.87 1.44 25.65
C ASP A 145 -7.94 1.26 24.13
N ASP A 146 -9.06 0.69 23.64
CA ASP A 146 -9.43 0.77 22.22
C ASP A 146 -10.33 2.01 22.01
N PRO A 147 -9.81 3.07 21.37
CA PRO A 147 -10.60 3.92 20.52
C PRO A 147 -10.36 3.51 19.06
N GLN A 148 -11.33 2.76 18.53
CA GLN A 148 -11.52 2.62 17.10
C GLN A 148 -11.58 4.02 16.43
N MET A 149 -11.20 4.08 15.15
CA MET A 149 -11.49 5.24 14.31
C MET A 149 -13.01 5.32 14.13
N ASP A 150 -13.69 5.97 15.07
CA ASP A 150 -14.98 6.61 14.78
C ASP A 150 -14.63 7.89 14.03
N MET A 151 -15.03 7.98 12.76
CA MET A 151 -15.02 9.22 11.98
C MET A 151 -16.20 10.09 12.41
N ASP A 152 -16.35 10.33 13.71
CA ASP A 152 -17.43 11.16 14.27
C ASP A 152 -16.88 12.55 14.62
N LEU A 153 -17.51 13.55 14.00
CA LEU A 153 -17.46 14.97 14.35
C LEU A 153 -17.84 15.18 15.84
N PRO A 154 -17.43 16.31 16.45
CA PRO A 154 -17.43 16.43 17.90
C PRO A 154 -18.83 16.62 18.46
N GLU A 155 -19.29 15.70 19.30
CA GLU A 155 -20.34 15.99 20.27
C GLU A 155 -19.97 15.48 21.67
N ALA A 156 -20.27 16.36 22.61
CA ALA A 156 -20.01 16.24 24.02
C ALA A 156 -20.91 15.22 24.71
N ASP A 157 -20.47 14.90 25.93
CA ASP A 157 -21.16 14.27 27.03
C ASP A 157 -21.09 12.74 27.21
N ALA A 158 -20.74 12.44 28.45
CA ALA A 158 -20.29 11.17 28.98
C ALA A 158 -21.45 10.20 29.19
N ALA A 159 -21.30 8.98 28.68
CA ALA A 159 -21.93 7.79 29.22
C ALA A 159 -21.14 6.55 28.77
N VAL A 160 -20.88 5.66 29.72
CA VAL A 160 -20.15 4.38 29.63
C VAL A 160 -20.45 3.62 28.32
N LYS A 161 -19.55 3.70 27.32
CA LYS A 161 -19.69 3.00 26.02
C LYS A 161 -19.26 1.53 26.17
N SER A 162 -20.24 0.62 26.06
CA SER A 162 -19.97 -0.79 25.76
C SER A 162 -19.31 -0.90 24.38
N ARG A 163 -18.09 -1.44 24.32
CA ARG A 163 -17.27 -1.56 23.10
C ARG A 163 -18.01 -2.42 22.06
N LYS A 164 -18.36 -1.84 20.90
CA LYS A 164 -18.96 -2.58 19.78
C LYS A 164 -17.94 -3.56 19.18
N PRO A 165 -18.34 -4.79 18.81
CA PRO A 165 -17.43 -5.73 18.16
C PRO A 165 -17.05 -5.25 16.75
N VAL A 166 -15.76 -5.39 16.39
CA VAL A 166 -15.27 -5.11 15.04
C VAL A 166 -16.06 -5.94 14.01
N THR A 167 -16.63 -5.26 13.03
CA THR A 167 -17.45 -5.91 12.00
C THR A 167 -16.62 -6.27 10.77
N VAL A 168 -17.05 -7.30 10.04
CA VAL A 168 -16.42 -7.64 8.75
C VAL A 168 -16.55 -6.47 7.76
N GLY A 169 -17.69 -5.77 7.78
CA GLY A 169 -17.93 -4.61 6.90
C GLY A 169 -16.94 -3.48 7.12
N SER A 170 -16.67 -3.11 8.38
CA SER A 170 -15.69 -2.04 8.68
C SER A 170 -14.27 -2.42 8.25
N VAL A 171 -13.88 -3.68 8.44
CA VAL A 171 -12.57 -4.19 7.97
C VAL A 171 -12.48 -4.16 6.44
N LEU A 172 -13.52 -4.60 5.73
CA LEU A 172 -13.54 -4.57 4.27
C LEU A 172 -13.49 -3.14 3.72
N PHE A 173 -14.19 -2.20 4.36
CA PHE A 173 -14.13 -0.79 4.00
C PHE A 173 -12.70 -0.23 4.17
N GLN A 174 -12.05 -0.51 5.29
CA GLN A 174 -10.66 -0.10 5.51
C GLN A 174 -9.71 -0.70 4.47
N ILE A 175 -9.87 -1.99 4.14
CA ILE A 175 -9.10 -2.64 3.08
C ILE A 175 -9.31 -1.93 1.73
N ALA A 176 -10.55 -1.61 1.38
CA ALA A 176 -10.85 -0.95 0.11
C ALA A 176 -10.24 0.47 0.02
N VAL A 177 -10.37 1.27 1.08
CA VAL A 177 -9.77 2.63 1.14
C VAL A 177 -8.25 2.55 0.99
N MET A 178 -7.64 1.60 1.69
CA MET A 178 -6.19 1.39 1.69
C MET A 178 -5.69 0.88 0.34
N ASP A 179 -6.42 -0.04 -0.27
CA ASP A 179 -6.09 -0.51 -1.61
C ASP A 179 -6.23 0.61 -2.64
N VAL A 180 -7.21 1.51 -2.55
CA VAL A 180 -7.27 2.70 -3.41
C VAL A 180 -6.01 3.56 -3.27
N ILE A 181 -5.59 3.88 -2.04
CA ILE A 181 -4.39 4.70 -1.80
C ILE A 181 -3.14 4.04 -2.42
N PHE A 182 -2.92 2.75 -2.19
CA PHE A 182 -1.76 2.03 -2.73
C PHE A 182 -1.84 1.72 -4.23
N SER A 183 -3.06 1.48 -4.73
CA SER A 183 -3.28 1.19 -6.15
C SER A 183 -3.12 2.42 -7.02
N LEU A 184 -3.39 3.62 -6.51
CA LEU A 184 -3.16 4.84 -7.28
C LEU A 184 -1.70 5.02 -7.68
N ASP A 185 -0.77 4.85 -6.73
CA ASP A 185 0.67 4.96 -7.02
C ASP A 185 1.17 3.85 -7.97
N SER A 186 0.81 2.59 -7.67
CA SER A 186 1.24 1.44 -8.47
C SER A 186 0.63 1.44 -9.88
N VAL A 187 -0.65 1.81 -10.04
CA VAL A 187 -1.28 1.96 -11.35
C VAL A 187 -0.64 3.10 -12.12
N ILE A 188 -0.47 4.29 -11.54
CA ILE A 188 0.17 5.42 -12.22
C ILE A 188 1.58 5.05 -12.70
N THR A 189 2.35 4.38 -11.85
CA THR A 189 3.69 3.88 -12.18
C THR A 189 3.65 2.85 -13.31
N ALA A 190 2.68 1.93 -13.29
CA ALA A 190 2.50 0.90 -14.33
C ALA A 190 2.09 1.48 -15.69
N VAL A 191 1.30 2.55 -15.70
CA VAL A 191 0.86 3.19 -16.95
C VAL A 191 1.98 3.97 -17.61
N GLY A 192 2.89 4.55 -16.83
CA GLY A 192 4.14 5.12 -17.35
C GLY A 192 5.04 4.08 -18.01
N MET A 193 4.84 2.78 -17.72
CA MET A 193 5.63 1.68 -18.27
C MET A 193 4.91 0.93 -19.40
N ALA A 194 3.59 0.71 -19.33
CA ALA A 194 2.86 -0.20 -20.24
C ALA A 194 1.71 0.46 -21.01
N SER A 195 1.73 0.31 -22.33
CA SER A 195 0.75 0.86 -23.27
C SER A 195 -0.48 -0.03 -23.51
N HIS A 196 -0.54 -1.25 -22.95
CA HIS A 196 -1.64 -2.18 -23.16
C HIS A 196 -2.43 -2.50 -21.88
N LEU A 197 -3.58 -1.86 -21.76
CA LEU A 197 -4.56 -2.11 -20.70
C LEU A 197 -4.87 -3.60 -20.46
N PRO A 198 -5.07 -4.46 -21.49
CA PRO A 198 -5.32 -5.88 -21.26
C PRO A 198 -4.18 -6.61 -20.56
N ILE A 199 -2.92 -6.23 -20.85
CA ILE A 199 -1.73 -6.84 -20.21
C ILE A 199 -1.69 -6.46 -18.73
N MET A 200 -1.94 -5.18 -18.42
CA MET A 200 -1.99 -4.69 -17.03
C MET A 200 -3.08 -5.40 -16.22
N ILE A 201 -4.30 -5.50 -16.77
CA ILE A 201 -5.41 -6.22 -16.11
C ILE A 201 -5.04 -7.69 -15.90
N THR A 202 -4.45 -8.34 -16.92
CA THR A 202 -4.03 -9.74 -16.81
C THR A 202 -2.97 -9.93 -15.72
N ALA A 203 -1.99 -9.01 -15.63
CA ALA A 203 -0.97 -9.02 -14.58
C ALA A 203 -1.58 -8.91 -13.18
N VAL A 204 -2.54 -7.98 -12.98
CA VAL A 204 -3.26 -7.82 -11.71
C VAL A 204 -4.03 -9.08 -11.35
N VAL A 205 -4.75 -9.67 -12.29
CA VAL A 205 -5.53 -10.91 -12.05
C VAL A 205 -4.62 -12.08 -11.68
N ILE A 206 -3.50 -12.26 -12.39
CA ILE A 206 -2.53 -13.32 -12.08
C ILE A 206 -1.90 -13.08 -10.71
N SER A 207 -1.43 -11.87 -10.43
CA SER A 207 -0.82 -11.50 -9.14
C SER A 207 -1.78 -11.76 -7.97
N VAL A 208 -3.02 -11.26 -8.06
CA VAL A 208 -4.02 -11.48 -7.01
C VAL A 208 -4.41 -12.95 -6.89
N GLY A 209 -4.49 -13.69 -8.01
CA GLY A 209 -4.73 -15.14 -7.97
C GLY A 209 -3.66 -15.88 -7.16
N VAL A 210 -2.39 -15.51 -7.34
CA VAL A 210 -1.29 -16.01 -6.51
C VAL A 210 -1.50 -15.61 -5.06
N MET A 211 -1.76 -14.33 -4.77
CA MET A 211 -1.97 -13.84 -3.41
C MET A 211 -3.11 -14.56 -2.69
N ILE A 212 -4.27 -14.76 -3.33
CA ILE A 212 -5.42 -15.49 -2.75
C ILE A 212 -5.04 -16.91 -2.34
N THR A 213 -4.22 -17.58 -3.16
CA THR A 213 -3.75 -18.94 -2.89
C THR A 213 -2.90 -18.99 -1.62
N PHE A 214 -2.05 -17.99 -1.40
CA PHE A 214 -1.14 -17.91 -0.25
C PHE A 214 -1.69 -17.08 0.93
N ALA A 215 -2.85 -16.43 0.79
CA ALA A 215 -3.34 -15.43 1.73
C ALA A 215 -3.50 -15.93 3.17
N ASN A 216 -3.99 -17.17 3.33
CA ASN A 216 -4.14 -17.76 4.65
C ASN A 216 -2.78 -18.05 5.27
N GLN A 217 -1.85 -18.64 4.51
CA GLN A 217 -0.51 -18.99 4.99
C GLN A 217 0.29 -17.75 5.37
N ILE A 218 0.27 -16.71 4.53
CA ILE A 218 0.93 -15.43 4.81
C ILE A 218 0.32 -14.80 6.05
N SER A 219 -1.01 -14.80 6.17
CA SER A 219 -1.66 -14.22 7.34
C SER A 219 -1.37 -14.98 8.62
N ASP A 220 -1.40 -16.31 8.61
CA ASP A 220 -1.16 -17.10 9.80
C ASP A 220 0.30 -16.93 10.24
N PHE A 221 1.24 -16.89 9.28
CA PHE A 221 2.65 -16.55 9.52
C PHE A 221 2.84 -15.16 10.15
N VAL A 222 2.17 -14.12 9.63
CA VAL A 222 2.25 -12.76 10.20
C VAL A 222 1.67 -12.70 11.63
N GLN A 223 0.63 -13.47 11.91
CA GLN A 223 0.01 -13.51 13.25
C GLN A 223 0.84 -14.31 14.27
N GLU A 224 1.49 -15.39 13.84
CA GLU A 224 2.32 -16.24 14.69
C GLU A 224 3.69 -15.62 15.01
N HIS A 225 4.16 -14.66 14.20
CA HIS A 225 5.48 -14.03 14.35
C HIS A 225 5.37 -12.52 14.64
N PRO A 226 5.43 -12.11 15.93
CA PRO A 226 5.29 -10.71 16.33
C PRO A 226 6.30 -9.77 15.68
N THR A 227 7.54 -10.22 15.48
CA THR A 227 8.60 -9.46 14.82
C THR A 227 8.29 -9.20 13.34
N VAL A 228 7.67 -10.15 12.65
CA VAL A 228 7.15 -9.98 11.27
C VAL A 228 6.00 -8.98 11.24
N LYS A 229 5.08 -9.05 12.21
CA LYS A 229 4.01 -8.04 12.33
C LYS A 229 4.58 -6.64 12.55
N MET A 230 5.59 -6.48 13.40
CA MET A 230 6.27 -5.20 13.62
C MET A 230 7.00 -4.71 12.37
N LEU A 231 7.68 -5.62 11.66
CA LEU A 231 8.34 -5.30 10.39
C LEU A 231 7.35 -4.75 9.36
N ALA A 232 6.18 -5.37 9.25
CA ALA A 232 5.11 -4.92 8.38
C ALA A 232 4.61 -3.50 8.71
N LEU A 233 4.39 -3.20 9.99
CA LEU A 233 3.98 -1.87 10.42
C LEU A 233 5.06 -0.82 10.13
N SER A 234 6.33 -1.19 10.26
CA SER A 234 7.47 -0.35 9.86
C SER A 234 7.50 -0.10 8.35
N PHE A 235 7.15 -1.08 7.52
CA PHE A 235 7.00 -0.88 6.08
C PHE A 235 5.84 0.06 5.75
N LEU A 236 4.72 -0.02 6.46
CA LEU A 236 3.63 0.95 6.30
C LEU A 236 4.09 2.38 6.61
N ILE A 237 4.91 2.58 7.65
CA ILE A 237 5.51 3.89 7.94
C ILE A 237 6.46 4.31 6.81
N LEU A 238 7.33 3.42 6.34
CA LEU A 238 8.24 3.72 5.24
C LEU A 238 7.48 4.15 3.98
N ILE A 239 6.44 3.41 3.59
CA ILE A 239 5.60 3.73 2.43
C ILE A 239 4.85 5.04 2.69
N SER A 240 4.34 5.27 3.90
CA SER A 240 3.69 6.54 4.23
C SER A 240 4.60 7.74 4.01
N VAL A 241 5.88 7.65 4.39
CA VAL A 241 6.87 8.70 4.12
C VAL A 241 7.11 8.87 2.62
N VAL A 242 7.17 7.78 1.86
CA VAL A 242 7.30 7.84 0.39
C VAL A 242 6.11 8.55 -0.25
N LEU A 243 4.87 8.22 0.15
CA LEU A 243 3.67 8.88 -0.39
C LEU A 243 3.63 10.37 -0.03
N LEU A 244 4.01 10.75 1.20
CA LEU A 244 4.11 12.15 1.60
C LEU A 244 5.18 12.90 0.80
N SER A 245 6.31 12.24 0.52
CA SER A 245 7.39 12.80 -0.29
C SER A 245 6.94 13.03 -1.74
N GLU A 246 6.24 12.05 -2.33
CA GLU A 246 5.65 12.19 -3.66
C GLU A 246 4.60 13.30 -3.72
N ALA A 247 3.73 13.40 -2.70
CA ALA A 247 2.69 14.43 -2.63
C ALA A 247 3.22 15.86 -2.53
N VAL A 248 4.44 16.05 -2.02
CA VAL A 248 5.09 17.36 -1.89
C VAL A 248 6.00 17.65 -3.10
N GLY A 249 6.01 16.79 -4.11
CA GLY A 249 6.83 16.97 -5.32
C GLY A 249 8.30 16.62 -5.13
N THR A 250 8.66 15.84 -4.11
CA THR A 250 10.04 15.37 -3.88
C THR A 250 10.11 13.85 -3.89
N PRO A 251 9.93 13.20 -5.06
CA PRO A 251 9.80 11.75 -5.13
C PRO A 251 11.08 11.04 -4.66
N ILE A 252 10.92 10.10 -3.73
CA ILE A 252 12.01 9.21 -3.30
C ILE A 252 12.18 8.11 -4.34
N ASN A 253 13.43 7.78 -4.69
CA ASN A 253 13.70 6.66 -5.58
C ASN A 253 13.20 5.34 -4.96
N LYS A 254 12.20 4.74 -5.60
CA LYS A 254 11.55 3.50 -5.14
C LYS A 254 12.53 2.32 -5.02
N GLY A 255 13.63 2.32 -5.77
CA GLY A 255 14.70 1.34 -5.64
C GLY A 255 15.33 1.29 -4.24
N TYR A 256 15.49 2.45 -3.58
CA TYR A 256 15.99 2.49 -2.19
C TYR A 256 14.97 1.89 -1.22
N VAL A 257 13.68 2.14 -1.45
CA VAL A 257 12.58 1.60 -0.64
C VAL A 257 12.52 0.08 -0.78
N TYR A 258 12.54 -0.44 -2.02
CA TYR A 258 12.53 -1.88 -2.29
C TYR A 258 13.77 -2.57 -1.73
N PHE A 259 14.94 -1.94 -1.85
CA PHE A 259 16.17 -2.47 -1.24
C PHE A 259 16.06 -2.55 0.28
N ALA A 260 15.56 -1.49 0.94
CA ALA A 260 15.37 -1.48 2.38
C ALA A 260 14.38 -2.54 2.85
N MET A 261 13.27 -2.74 2.14
CA MET A 261 12.28 -3.77 2.45
C MET A 261 12.86 -5.18 2.27
N ALA A 262 13.52 -5.45 1.14
CA ALA A 262 14.16 -6.73 0.87
C ALA A 262 15.26 -7.05 1.90
N PHE A 263 16.12 -6.09 2.20
CA PHE A 263 17.15 -6.23 3.23
C PHE A 263 16.55 -6.54 4.60
N SER A 264 15.51 -5.83 5.00
CA SER A 264 14.88 -6.02 6.31
C SER A 264 14.18 -7.37 6.42
N LEU A 265 13.55 -7.85 5.32
CA LEU A 265 12.98 -9.20 5.25
C LEU A 265 14.07 -10.28 5.37
N ILE A 266 15.23 -10.09 4.73
CA ILE A 266 16.37 -11.01 4.85
C ILE A 266 16.87 -11.05 6.30
N VAL A 267 17.05 -9.88 6.93
CA VAL A 267 17.47 -9.78 8.34
C VAL A 267 16.46 -10.48 9.25
N GLU A 268 15.17 -10.24 9.05
CA GLU A 268 14.12 -10.88 9.83
C GLU A 268 14.07 -12.40 9.61
N PHE A 269 14.29 -12.85 8.39
CA PHE A 269 14.40 -14.29 8.10
C PHE A 269 15.58 -14.94 8.84
N LEU A 270 16.73 -14.26 8.91
CA LEU A 270 17.88 -14.72 9.71
C LEU A 270 17.53 -14.73 11.20
N ASN A 271 16.87 -13.70 11.70
CA ASN A 271 16.42 -13.58 13.08
C ASN A 271 15.51 -14.75 13.49
N LEU A 272 14.48 -15.05 12.69
CA LEU A 272 13.57 -16.18 12.91
C LEU A 272 14.31 -17.53 12.95
N ARG A 273 15.30 -17.72 12.07
CA ARG A 273 16.14 -18.93 12.07
C ARG A 273 16.99 -19.05 13.34
N MET A 274 17.54 -17.94 13.82
CA MET A 274 18.33 -17.90 15.05
C MET A 274 17.47 -18.24 16.27
N THR A 275 16.29 -17.62 16.42
CA THR A 275 15.39 -17.90 17.54
C THR A 275 14.93 -19.36 17.57
N LYS A 276 14.65 -19.96 16.39
CA LYS A 276 14.29 -21.38 16.29
C LYS A 276 15.42 -22.29 16.75
N LYS A 277 16.67 -22.00 16.36
CA LYS A 277 17.85 -22.78 16.80
C LYS A 277 18.10 -22.65 18.30
N ALA A 278 17.97 -21.46 18.88
CA ALA A 278 18.16 -21.24 20.31
C ALA A 278 17.13 -22.03 21.15
N LYS A 279 15.85 -22.05 20.74
CA LYS A 279 14.81 -22.85 21.41
C LYS A 279 15.09 -24.36 21.36
N LEU A 280 15.65 -24.86 20.25
CA LEU A 280 16.01 -26.28 20.11
C LEU A 280 17.22 -26.66 20.99
N GLN A 281 18.17 -25.75 21.20
CA GLN A 281 19.34 -25.99 22.06
C GLN A 281 19.01 -25.98 23.55
N HIS A 282 18.01 -25.22 23.98
CA HIS A 282 17.54 -25.21 25.36
C HIS A 282 16.53 -26.34 25.69
N ALA A 283 16.05 -27.07 24.68
CA ALA A 283 15.16 -28.22 24.85
C ALA A 283 15.91 -29.57 25.00
N HIS A 284 17.24 -29.55 24.85
CA HIS A 284 18.16 -30.67 25.08
C HIS A 284 18.97 -30.45 26.36
#